data_AF-A0A2N5KBP9-F1
#
_entry.id   AF-A0A2N5KBP9-F1
#
_cell.length_a   1.000
_cell.length_b   1.000
_cell.length_c   1.000
_cell.angle_alpha   90.00
_cell.angle_beta   90.00
_cell.angle_gamma   90.00
#
_symmetry.space_group_name_H-M   'P 1'
#
loop_
_entity.id
_entity.type
_entity.pdbx_description
1 polymer ?
#
loop_
_entity_poly.entity_id
_entity_poly.type
_entity_poly.pdbx_seq_one_letter_code
_entity_poly.pdbx_strand_id
1 'polypeptide(L)'
;MDDYINFIGLLAQETNIMDKSFYIVVPYYIMGDINNAVSSSKNLLTNLFAPQKQMHIKIDEATYGKAKDEVANRVSTVVNGLFQMGIRSVQLNTKELGELYYNVYNPDTAVREPLGDFENVTAAVIRKGAGYAPQPHLNQGQM
;
A
#
# COMPACT_ATOMS: atom_id res chain seq x y z
N MET A 1 -36.62 35.47 -21.27
CA MET A 1 -35.44 34.82 -21.89
C MET A 1 -34.17 35.16 -21.10
N ASP A 2 -34.03 36.41 -20.67
CA ASP A 2 -32.90 36.88 -19.86
C ASP A 2 -32.76 36.13 -18.52
N ASP A 3 -33.86 35.75 -17.86
CA ASP A 3 -33.81 35.01 -16.60
C ASP A 3 -33.28 33.57 -16.76
N TYR A 4 -33.55 32.92 -17.90
CA TYR A 4 -33.05 31.58 -18.19
C TYR A 4 -31.54 31.63 -18.48
N ILE A 5 -31.08 32.65 -19.20
CA ILE A 5 -29.66 32.88 -19.47
C ILE A 5 -28.90 33.17 -18.17
N ASN A 6 -29.47 33.99 -17.28
CA ASN A 6 -28.89 34.25 -15.96
C ASN A 6 -28.88 33.01 -15.06
N PHE A 7 -29.93 32.18 -15.07
CA PHE A 7 -29.99 30.93 -14.31
C PHE A 7 -28.95 29.91 -14.78
N ILE A 8 -28.77 29.75 -16.10
CA ILE A 8 -27.74 28.89 -16.67
C ILE A 8 -26.33 29.45 -16.40
N GLY A 9 -26.15 30.78 -16.44
CA GLY A 9 -24.90 31.43 -16.06
C GLY A 9 -24.52 31.20 -14.58
N LEU A 10 -25.50 31.28 -13.67
CA LEU A 10 -25.33 30.97 -12.25
C LEU A 10 -25.02 29.49 -12.01
N LEU A 11 -25.73 28.57 -12.68
CA LEU A 11 -25.45 27.13 -12.58
C LEU A 11 -24.06 26.77 -13.12
N ALA A 12 -23.63 27.39 -14.22
CA ALA A 12 -22.31 27.18 -14.79
C ALA A 12 -21.17 27.75 -13.92
N GLN A 13 -21.44 28.81 -13.14
CA GLN A 13 -20.50 29.36 -12.15
C GLN A 13 -20.46 28.55 -10.84
N GLU A 14 -21.59 27.99 -10.40
CA GLU A 14 -21.70 27.18 -9.19
C GLU A 14 -21.01 25.81 -9.34
N THR A 15 -20.97 25.25 -10.56
CA THR A 15 -20.31 23.96 -10.78
C THR A 15 -18.85 24.13 -11.16
N ASN A 16 -18.01 24.51 -10.19
CA ASN A 16 -16.58 24.24 -10.25
C ASN A 16 -16.38 22.72 -10.10
N ILE A 17 -16.61 21.96 -11.18
CA ILE A 17 -16.42 20.52 -11.20
C ILE A 17 -14.91 20.25 -11.14
N MET A 18 -14.41 20.13 -9.92
CA MET A 18 -13.04 19.73 -9.65
C MET A 18 -12.97 18.20 -9.68
N ASP A 19 -12.16 17.66 -10.58
CA ASP A 19 -11.81 16.24 -10.54
C ASP A 19 -10.94 15.98 -9.31
N LYS A 20 -11.47 15.16 -8.38
CA LYS A 20 -10.76 14.76 -7.17
C LYS A 20 -10.59 13.25 -7.13
N SER A 21 -9.37 12.80 -7.31
CA SER A 21 -8.98 11.41 -7.08
C SER A 21 -8.53 11.20 -5.64
N PHE A 22 -8.78 10.01 -5.10
CA PHE A 22 -8.35 9.62 -3.76
C PHE A 22 -8.02 8.13 -3.73
N TYR A 23 -7.24 7.71 -2.73
CA TYR A 23 -6.82 6.33 -2.55
C TYR A 23 -7.54 5.71 -1.34
N ILE A 24 -7.87 4.43 -1.44
CA ILE A 24 -8.42 3.64 -0.33
C ILE A 24 -7.46 2.49 -0.04
N VAL A 25 -7.11 2.32 1.24
CA VAL A 25 -6.34 1.16 1.71
C VAL A 25 -7.31 0.14 2.29
N VAL A 26 -7.29 -1.08 1.74
CA VAL A 26 -8.10 -2.20 2.23
C VAL A 26 -7.23 -3.10 3.11
N PRO A 27 -7.36 -3.06 4.44
CA PRO A 27 -6.53 -3.86 5.32
C PRO A 27 -6.95 -5.34 5.29
N TYR A 28 -5.95 -6.21 5.31
CA TYR A 28 -6.12 -7.63 5.47
C TYR A 28 -5.10 -8.16 6.47
N TYR A 29 -5.61 -8.90 7.45
CA TYR A 29 -4.80 -9.53 8.48
C TYR A 29 -5.06 -11.03 8.41
N ILE A 30 -4.00 -11.80 8.18
CA ILE A 30 -4.07 -13.24 8.32
C ILE A 30 -4.21 -13.50 9.82
N MET A 31 -5.37 -13.98 10.26
CA MET A 31 -5.50 -14.53 11.60
C MET A 31 -4.64 -15.80 11.63
N GLY A 32 -3.40 -15.65 12.07
CA GLY A 32 -2.55 -16.80 12.38
C GLY A 32 -3.28 -17.67 13.38
N ASP A 33 -3.21 -18.99 13.18
CA ASP A 33 -3.84 -20.01 14.03
C ASP A 33 -3.68 -19.64 15.51
N ILE A 34 -4.77 -19.16 16.13
CA ILE A 34 -4.81 -18.68 17.52
C ILE A 34 -4.34 -19.79 18.48
N ASN A 35 -4.38 -21.05 18.04
CA ASN A 35 -3.91 -22.20 18.79
C ASN A 35 -2.38 -22.23 18.99
N ASN A 36 -1.60 -21.56 18.12
CA ASN A 36 -0.13 -21.45 18.29
C ASN A 36 0.30 -20.35 19.27
N ALA A 37 -0.56 -19.35 19.53
CA ALA A 37 -0.27 -18.29 20.49
C ALA A 37 -0.24 -18.82 21.94
N VAL A 38 -1.13 -19.77 22.26
CA VAL A 38 -1.19 -20.40 23.59
C VAL A 38 0.03 -21.29 23.83
N SER A 39 0.47 -22.04 22.83
CA SER A 39 1.71 -22.86 22.91
C SER A 39 2.99 -22.03 23.01
N SER A 40 2.99 -20.80 22.49
CA SER A 40 4.15 -19.89 22.54
C SER A 40 4.44 -19.36 23.95
N SER A 41 3.41 -19.19 24.78
CA SER A 41 3.55 -18.74 26.18
C SER A 41 4.38 -19.71 27.06
N LYS A 42 4.28 -21.02 26.80
CA LYS A 42 5.07 -22.04 27.52
C LYS A 42 6.52 -22.11 27.06
N ASN A 43 6.82 -21.63 25.84
CA ASN A 43 8.14 -21.65 25.22
C ASN A 43 8.92 -20.33 25.39
N LEU A 44 8.30 -19.29 25.94
CA LEU A 44 8.93 -17.98 26.16
C LEU A 44 10.05 -18.03 27.21
N LEU A 45 9.91 -18.88 28.24
CA LEU A 45 10.89 -19.01 29.32
C LEU A 45 12.09 -19.89 28.93
N THR A 46 11.88 -20.85 28.02
CA THR A 46 12.94 -21.74 27.51
C THR A 46 13.75 -21.12 26.36
N ASN A 47 13.18 -20.14 25.64
CA ASN A 47 13.82 -19.51 24.49
C ASN A 47 14.71 -18.30 24.80
N LEU A 48 14.79 -17.84 26.06
CA LEU A 48 15.71 -16.76 26.47
C LEU A 48 17.20 -17.17 26.42
N PHE A 49 17.48 -18.48 26.37
CA PHE A 49 18.85 -19.03 26.31
C PHE A 49 19.18 -19.68 24.95
N ALA A 50 18.28 -19.61 23.97
CA ALA A 50 18.50 -20.21 22.65
C ALA A 50 19.09 -19.18 21.67
N PRO A 51 20.13 -19.53 20.88
CA PRO A 51 20.62 -18.65 19.83
C PRO A 51 19.48 -18.38 18.84
N GLN A 52 19.33 -17.11 18.45
CA GLN A 52 18.27 -16.60 17.58
C GLN A 52 18.24 -17.37 16.25
N LYS A 53 17.50 -18.48 16.19
CA LYS A 53 17.22 -19.17 14.94
C LYS A 53 16.32 -18.23 14.13
N GLN A 54 16.81 -17.85 12.95
CA GLN A 54 16.01 -17.12 11.96
C GLN A 54 14.69 -17.86 11.77
N MET A 55 13.60 -17.27 12.23
CA MET A 55 12.26 -17.78 12.03
C MET A 55 11.98 -17.72 10.53
N HIS A 56 12.20 -18.83 9.82
CA HIS A 56 11.72 -18.98 8.46
C HIS A 56 10.20 -19.14 8.53
N ILE A 57 9.48 -18.04 8.32
CA ILE A 57 8.03 -18.06 8.15
C ILE A 57 7.76 -18.78 6.83
N LYS A 58 7.55 -20.09 6.90
CA LYS A 58 7.07 -20.90 5.78
C LYS A 58 5.55 -20.76 5.77
N ILE A 59 5.04 -19.97 4.85
CA ILE A 59 3.60 -19.90 4.59
C ILE A 59 3.25 -21.08 3.68
N ASP A 60 2.26 -21.86 4.09
CA ASP A 60 1.71 -22.93 3.26
C ASP A 60 0.97 -22.35 2.06
N GLU A 61 1.09 -23.00 0.90
CA GLU A 61 0.51 -22.53 -0.36
C GLU A 61 -1.01 -22.42 -0.28
N ALA A 62 -1.68 -23.36 0.39
CA ALA A 62 -3.12 -23.32 0.57
C ALA A 62 -3.56 -22.13 1.44
N THR A 63 -2.75 -21.77 2.45
CA THR A 63 -3.01 -20.59 3.30
C THR A 63 -2.82 -19.30 2.50
N TYR A 64 -1.78 -19.24 1.67
CA TYR A 64 -1.54 -18.12 0.78
C TYR A 64 -2.67 -17.93 -0.25
N GLY A 65 -3.12 -19.02 -0.89
CA GLY A 65 -4.22 -19.00 -1.85
C GLY A 65 -5.51 -18.46 -1.23
N LYS A 66 -5.90 -18.99 -0.06
CA LYS A 66 -7.07 -18.48 0.69
C LYS A 66 -6.94 -17.00 1.02
N ALA A 67 -5.77 -16.58 1.50
CA ALA A 67 -5.53 -15.18 1.83
C ALA A 67 -5.68 -14.26 0.61
N LYS A 68 -5.16 -14.68 -0.54
CA LYS A 68 -5.30 -13.93 -1.80
C LYS A 68 -6.77 -13.79 -2.20
N ASP A 69 -7.54 -14.87 -2.12
CA ASP A 69 -8.96 -14.87 -2.47
C ASP A 69 -9.79 -13.99 -1.52
N GLU A 70 -9.50 -14.04 -0.22
CA GLU A 70 -10.16 -13.18 0.77
C GLU A 70 -9.88 -11.69 0.53
N VAL A 71 -8.63 -11.32 0.24
CA VAL A 71 -8.26 -9.94 -0.12
C VAL A 71 -9.00 -9.50 -1.38
N ALA A 72 -9.01 -10.33 -2.42
CA ALA A 72 -9.69 -10.03 -3.68
C ALA A 72 -11.20 -9.80 -3.46
N ASN A 73 -11.85 -10.64 -2.65
CA ASN A 73 -13.26 -10.48 -2.30
C ASN A 73 -13.54 -9.18 -1.53
N ARG A 74 -12.66 -8.80 -0.60
CA ARG A 74 -12.77 -7.51 0.11
C ARG A 74 -12.62 -6.33 -0.83
N VAL A 75 -11.63 -6.35 -1.71
CA VAL A 75 -11.43 -5.29 -2.72
C VAL A 75 -12.66 -5.18 -3.63
N SER A 76 -13.18 -6.30 -4.13
CA SER A 76 -14.38 -6.34 -4.98
C SER A 76 -15.60 -5.74 -4.26
N THR A 77 -15.79 -6.03 -2.98
CA THR A 77 -16.87 -5.47 -2.17
C THR A 77 -16.78 -3.94 -2.09
N VAL A 78 -15.58 -3.40 -1.85
CA VAL A 78 -15.35 -1.95 -1.79
C VAL A 78 -15.59 -1.30 -3.16
N VAL A 79 -15.05 -1.88 -4.24
CA VAL A 79 -15.23 -1.37 -5.61
C VAL A 79 -16.70 -1.35 -6.01
N ASN A 80 -17.45 -2.42 -5.70
CA ASN A 80 -18.89 -2.48 -5.99
C ASN A 80 -19.69 -1.46 -5.19
N GLY A 81 -19.33 -1.21 -3.93
CA GLY A 81 -19.95 -0.16 -3.11
C GLY A 81 -19.71 1.25 -3.69
N LEU A 82 -18.49 1.54 -4.11
CA LEU A 82 -18.14 2.81 -4.76
C LEU A 82 -18.84 2.97 -6.11
N PHE A 83 -18.94 1.89 -6.89
CA PHE A 83 -19.65 1.90 -8.17
C PHE A 83 -21.14 2.25 -8.00
N GLN A 84 -21.80 1.73 -6.97
CA GLN A 84 -23.19 2.10 -6.64
C GLN A 84 -23.36 3.58 -6.31
N MET A 85 -22.31 4.24 -5.81
CA MET A 85 -22.28 5.68 -5.56
C MET A 85 -21.89 6.50 -6.81
N GLY A 86 -21.69 5.85 -7.96
CA GLY A 86 -21.24 6.50 -9.19
C GLY A 86 -19.73 6.80 -9.23
N ILE A 87 -18.96 6.30 -8.26
CA ILE A 87 -17.52 6.51 -8.17
C ILE A 87 -16.79 5.40 -8.93
N ARG A 88 -16.05 5.77 -9.99
CA ARG A 88 -15.21 4.84 -10.74
C ARG A 88 -13.95 4.52 -9.93
N SER A 89 -13.70 3.23 -9.73
CA SER A 89 -12.60 2.74 -8.90
C SER A 89 -11.84 1.65 -9.62
N VAL A 90 -10.52 1.63 -9.48
CA VAL A 90 -9.64 0.59 -10.04
C VAL A 90 -8.61 0.18 -8.99
N GLN A 91 -8.28 -1.10 -8.93
CA GLN A 91 -7.20 -1.58 -8.08
C GLN A 91 -5.86 -1.25 -8.73
N LEU A 92 -4.97 -0.61 -7.96
CA LEU A 92 -3.63 -0.27 -8.43
C LEU A 92 -2.76 -1.52 -8.59
N ASN A 93 -1.99 -1.55 -9.68
CA ASN A 93 -0.95 -2.53 -9.91
C ASN A 93 0.36 -2.14 -9.18
N THR A 94 1.36 -3.02 -9.22
CA THR A 94 2.65 -2.79 -8.54
C THR A 94 3.39 -1.54 -9.02
N LYS A 95 3.31 -1.22 -10.33
CA LYS A 95 3.97 -0.04 -10.91
C LYS A 95 3.30 1.23 -10.40
N GLU A 96 1.97 1.28 -10.49
CA GLU A 96 1.15 2.41 -10.02
C GLU A 96 1.29 2.64 -8.50
N LEU A 97 1.41 1.58 -7.71
CA LEU A 97 1.73 1.69 -6.28
C LEU A 97 3.13 2.27 -6.05
N GLY A 98 4.12 1.85 -6.83
CA GLY A 98 5.47 2.40 -6.78
C GLY A 98 5.49 3.91 -7.07
N GLU A 99 4.79 4.34 -8.11
CA GLU A 99 4.62 5.75 -8.45
C GLU A 99 3.91 6.50 -7.33
N LEU A 100 2.82 5.95 -6.81
CA LEU A 100 2.10 6.54 -5.68
C LEU A 100 3.03 6.80 -4.50
N TYR A 101 3.79 5.80 -4.06
CA TYR A 101 4.71 5.96 -2.95
C TYR A 101 5.82 6.97 -3.27
N TYR A 102 6.40 6.93 -4.46
CA TYR A 102 7.44 7.87 -4.84
C TYR A 102 6.92 9.32 -4.85
N ASN A 103 5.74 9.55 -5.42
CA ASN A 103 5.10 10.86 -5.44
C ASN A 103 4.78 11.36 -4.03
N VAL A 104 4.28 10.47 -3.14
CA VAL A 104 3.96 10.81 -1.75
C VAL A 104 5.21 11.16 -0.95
N TYR A 105 6.32 10.44 -1.15
CA TYR A 105 7.57 10.70 -0.42
C TYR A 105 8.42 11.83 -1.03
N ASN A 106 8.19 12.20 -2.30
CA ASN A 106 8.98 13.20 -3.02
C ASN A 106 8.10 14.26 -3.73
N PRO A 107 7.27 15.02 -2.99
CA PRO A 107 6.30 15.94 -3.60
C PRO A 107 6.93 17.07 -4.45
N ASP A 108 8.15 17.50 -4.12
CA ASP A 108 8.82 18.62 -4.80
C ASP A 108 9.59 18.22 -6.07
N THR A 109 10.01 16.95 -6.15
CA THR A 109 10.85 16.44 -7.25
C THR A 109 10.11 15.49 -8.18
N ALA A 110 9.12 14.73 -7.71
CA ALA A 110 8.45 13.72 -8.52
C ALA A 110 7.74 14.28 -9.76
N VAL A 111 7.29 15.54 -9.71
CA VAL A 111 6.70 16.23 -10.87
C VAL A 111 7.74 16.48 -11.97
N ARG A 112 9.01 16.69 -11.59
CA ARG A 112 10.12 17.00 -12.51
C ARG A 112 10.94 15.77 -12.89
N GLU A 113 10.96 14.77 -12.02
CA GLU A 113 11.68 13.51 -12.16
C GLU A 113 10.69 12.36 -11.99
N PRO A 114 9.78 12.13 -12.96
CA PRO A 114 8.89 10.98 -12.89
C PRO A 114 9.73 9.70 -12.90
N LEU A 115 9.30 8.71 -12.13
CA LEU A 115 9.87 7.37 -12.23
C LEU A 115 9.76 6.91 -13.68
N GLY A 116 10.90 6.70 -14.33
CA GLY A 116 10.97 6.15 -15.68
C GLY A 116 10.49 4.69 -15.74
N ASP A 117 10.78 4.01 -16.85
CA ASP A 117 10.31 2.64 -17.08
C ASP A 117 10.68 1.70 -15.91
N PHE A 118 9.66 1.28 -15.15
CA PHE A 118 9.84 0.45 -13.95
C PHE A 118 10.58 -0.86 -14.24
N GLU A 119 10.48 -1.39 -15.46
CA GLU A 119 11.14 -2.62 -15.85
C GLU A 119 12.67 -2.52 -15.82
N ASN A 120 13.20 -1.30 -15.99
CA ASN A 120 14.64 -1.04 -15.90
C ASN A 120 15.13 -0.84 -14.47
N VAL A 121 14.22 -0.67 -13.49
CA VAL A 121 14.53 -0.34 -12.09
C VAL A 121 14.14 -1.48 -11.14
N THR A 122 13.14 -2.28 -11.47
CA THR A 122 12.67 -3.40 -10.64
C THR A 122 13.30 -4.72 -11.07
N ALA A 123 14.14 -5.31 -10.22
CA ALA A 123 14.54 -6.70 -10.39
C ALA A 123 13.35 -7.63 -10.12
N ALA A 124 13.21 -8.71 -10.90
CA ALA A 124 12.16 -9.73 -10.75
C ALA A 124 12.07 -10.33 -9.33
N VAL A 125 13.15 -10.22 -8.54
CA VAL A 125 13.19 -10.55 -7.11
C VAL A 125 13.94 -9.45 -6.37
N ILE A 126 13.25 -8.72 -5.49
CA ILE A 126 13.89 -7.78 -4.56
C ILE A 126 14.31 -8.57 -3.32
N ARG A 127 15.62 -8.77 -3.15
CA ARG A 127 16.20 -9.30 -1.91
C ARG A 127 16.60 -8.14 -1.02
N LYS A 128 16.44 -8.28 0.30
CA LYS A 128 17.01 -7.32 1.25
C LYS A 128 18.52 -7.20 0.98
N GLY A 129 19.00 -5.99 0.72
CA GLY A 129 20.42 -5.73 0.58
C GLY A 129 21.17 -6.19 1.85
N ALA A 130 22.24 -6.95 1.66
CA ALA A 130 23.11 -7.32 2.77
C ALA A 130 23.96 -6.10 3.16
N GLY A 131 23.72 -5.54 4.34
CA GLY A 131 24.48 -4.40 4.85
C GLY A 131 23.62 -3.43 5.66
N TYR A 132 24.29 -2.47 6.30
CA TYR A 132 23.65 -1.32 6.91
C TYR A 132 23.53 -0.21 5.85
N ALA A 133 22.40 0.49 5.81
CA ALA A 133 22.29 1.68 4.97
C ALA A 133 23.38 2.68 5.40
N PRO A 134 24.08 3.35 4.47
CA PRO A 134 24.98 4.44 4.83
C PRO A 134 24.18 5.48 5.60
N GLN A 135 24.55 5.72 6.86
CA GLN A 135 23.92 6.71 7.72
C GLN A 135 24.84 7.93 7.80
N PRO A 136 24.81 8.85 6.81
CA PRO A 136 25.74 9.98 6.74
C PRO A 136 25.64 10.91 7.97
N HIS A 137 24.50 10.92 8.67
CA HIS A 137 24.29 11.73 9.87
C HIS A 137 24.81 11.11 11.18
N LEU A 138 25.18 9.82 11.20
CA LEU A 138 25.66 9.15 12.41
C LEU A 138 27.20 9.16 12.52
N ASN A 139 27.89 9.59 11.46
CA ASN A 139 29.35 9.69 11.42
C ASN A 139 29.91 11.08 11.77
N GLN A 140 29.05 12.06 12.12
CA GLN A 140 29.49 13.39 12.56
C GLN A 140 29.64 13.51 14.10
N GLY A 141 29.51 12.40 14.83
CA GLY A 141 29.54 12.38 16.29
C GLY A 141 30.73 11.66 16.94
N GLN A 142 31.71 11.20 16.17
CA GLN A 142 32.93 10.61 16.73
C GLN A 142 34.15 11.27 16.09
N MET A 143 34.97 11.88 16.95
CA MET A 143 36.21 12.58 16.64
C MET A 143 37.20 11.69 15.89
#